data_AF-A0A142Y5T6-F1
#
_entry.id   AF-A0A142Y5T6-F1
#
_cell.length_a   1.000
_cell.length_b   1.000
_cell.length_c   1.000
_cell.angle_alpha   90.00
_cell.angle_beta   90.00
_cell.angle_gamma   90.00
#
_symmetry.space_group_name_H-M   'P 1'
#
loop_
_entity.id
_entity.type
_entity.pdbx_description
1 polymer ?
#
loop_
_entity_poly.entity_id
_entity_poly.type
_entity_poly.pdbx_seq_one_letter_code
_entity_poly.pdbx_strand_id
1 'polypeptide(L)'
;MTLEEKLKEWHRCNTKRLEHSREAKSLQSRCEQLELDFEAELIRSNRTSIVRYGFTLCWAKGRASVAWADEYLKAFGPEKVTKLKLQAAAEASKVLCIEAPQSVG
;
A
#
# COMPACT_ATOMS: atom_id res chain seq x y z
N MET A 1 25.23 -36.25 4.60
CA MET A 1 24.29 -35.70 5.59
C MET A 1 23.20 -36.74 5.86
N THR A 2 23.11 -37.23 7.10
CA THR A 2 22.15 -38.24 7.56
C THR A 2 20.73 -37.66 7.66
N LEU A 3 19.72 -38.52 7.86
CA LEU A 3 18.34 -38.09 8.07
C LEU A 3 18.21 -37.21 9.34
N GLU A 4 18.92 -37.57 10.41
CA GLU A 4 18.94 -36.81 11.65
C GLU A 4 19.52 -35.40 11.44
N GLU A 5 20.62 -35.29 10.70
CA GLU A 5 21.24 -34.00 10.37
C GLU A 5 20.31 -33.13 9.50
N LYS A 6 19.60 -33.74 8.55
CA LYS A 6 18.57 -33.05 7.75
C LYS A 6 17.41 -32.54 8.60
N LEU A 7 16.94 -33.31 9.58
CA LEU A 7 15.86 -32.89 10.47
C LEU A 7 16.30 -31.74 11.40
N LYS A 8 17.52 -31.79 11.93
CA LYS A 8 18.09 -30.70 12.73
C LYS A 8 18.23 -29.41 11.92
N GLU A 9 18.71 -29.53 10.68
CA GLU A 9 18.84 -28.38 9.78
C GLU A 9 17.48 -27.80 9.37
N TRP A 10 16.50 -28.65 9.05
CA TRP A 10 15.13 -28.21 8.79
C TRP A 10 14.54 -27.47 9.98
N HIS A 11 14.71 -28.00 11.20
CA HIS A 11 14.22 -27.36 12.41
C HIS A 11 14.85 -25.97 12.60
N ARG A 12 16.18 -25.87 12.46
CA ARG A 12 16.92 -24.60 12.52
C ARG A 12 16.40 -23.57 11.51
N CYS A 13 16.22 -23.98 10.26
CA CYS A 13 15.71 -23.12 9.19
C CYS A 13 14.27 -22.68 9.46
N ASN A 14 13.40 -23.59 9.91
CA ASN A 14 12.02 -23.26 10.22
C ASN A 14 11.91 -22.30 11.41
N THR A 15 12.74 -22.45 12.44
CA THR A 15 12.79 -21.52 13.57
C THR A 15 13.18 -20.11 13.12
N LYS A 16 14.27 -19.96 12.34
CA LYS A 16 14.66 -18.67 11.76
C LYS A 16 13.58 -18.05 10.88
N ARG A 17 12.90 -18.87 10.08
CA ARG A 17 11.76 -18.42 9.25
C ARG A 17 10.64 -17.84 10.12
N LEU A 18 10.32 -18.47 11.25
CA LEU A 18 9.31 -17.98 12.17
C LEU A 18 9.72 -16.69 12.87
N GLU A 19 11.00 -16.55 13.24
CA GLU A 19 11.56 -15.32 13.81
C GLU A 19 11.45 -14.16 12.82
N HIS A 20 11.95 -14.33 11.59
CA HIS A 20 11.83 -13.29 10.55
C HIS A 20 10.38 -12.98 10.20
N SER A 21 9.48 -13.96 10.24
CA SER A 21 8.05 -13.70 10.03
C SER A 21 7.44 -12.84 11.15
N ARG A 22 7.85 -13.04 12.40
CA ARG A 22 7.42 -12.20 13.53
C ARG A 22 7.99 -10.79 13.42
N GLU A 23 9.28 -10.68 13.10
CA GLU A 23 9.95 -9.40 12.88
C GLU A 23 9.30 -8.61 11.74
N ALA A 24 9.06 -9.26 10.60
CA ALA A 24 8.37 -8.65 9.47
C ALA A 24 6.98 -8.13 9.84
N LYS A 25 6.20 -8.90 10.61
CA LYS A 25 4.90 -8.45 11.14
C LYS A 25 5.03 -7.25 12.07
N SER A 26 6.01 -7.26 12.97
CA SER A 26 6.25 -6.14 13.89
C SER A 26 6.65 -4.86 13.13
N LEU A 27 7.51 -4.99 12.12
CA LEU A 27 7.91 -3.86 11.28
C LEU A 27 6.73 -3.35 10.46
N GLN A 28 5.92 -4.25 9.90
CA GLN A 28 4.70 -3.88 9.19
C GLN A 28 3.76 -3.07 10.08
N SER A 29 3.45 -3.55 11.29
CA SER A 29 2.61 -2.79 12.24
C SER A 29 3.21 -1.43 12.60
N ARG A 30 4.54 -1.32 12.67
CA ARG A 30 5.20 -0.04 12.92
C ARG A 30 5.06 0.92 11.74
N CYS A 31 5.19 0.43 10.51
CA CYS A 31 4.95 1.23 9.30
C CYS A 31 3.50 1.72 9.24
N GLU A 32 2.52 0.84 9.50
CA GLU A 32 1.09 1.20 9.53
C GLU A 32 0.80 2.32 10.54
N GLN A 33 1.39 2.26 11.73
CA GLN A 33 1.27 3.33 12.73
C GLN A 33 1.87 4.66 12.24
N LEU A 34 3.06 4.61 11.63
CA LEU A 34 3.70 5.81 11.10
C LEU A 34 2.89 6.44 9.97
N GLU A 35 2.33 5.62 9.08
CA GLU A 35 1.43 6.07 8.01
C GLU A 35 0.20 6.79 8.58
N LEU A 36 -0.44 6.26 9.63
CA LEU A 36 -1.55 6.92 10.32
C LEU A 36 -1.14 8.27 10.92
N ASP A 37 0.04 8.36 11.54
CA ASP A 37 0.56 9.61 12.10
C ASP A 37 0.80 10.66 11.01
N PHE A 38 1.34 10.26 9.85
CA PHE A 38 1.56 11.13 8.70
C PHE A 38 0.26 11.56 8.03
N GLU A 39 -0.72 10.66 7.95
CA GLU A 39 -2.06 10.98 7.47
C GLU A 39 -2.70 12.05 8.37
N ALA A 40 -2.63 11.88 9.70
CA ALA A 40 -3.12 12.85 10.67
C ALA A 40 -2.39 14.20 10.57
N GLU A 41 -1.10 14.22 10.25
CA GLU A 41 -0.36 15.47 9.98
C GLU A 41 -0.89 16.17 8.73
N LEU A 42 -1.10 15.45 7.62
CA LEU A 42 -1.67 16.00 6.39
C LEU A 42 -3.06 16.58 6.62
N ILE A 43 -3.94 15.85 7.32
CA ILE A 43 -5.29 16.31 7.68
C ILE A 43 -5.19 17.61 8.50
N ARG A 44 -4.38 17.63 9.57
CA ARG A 44 -4.21 18.81 10.43
C ARG A 44 -3.67 20.02 9.69
N SER A 45 -2.79 19.81 8.71
CA SER A 45 -2.21 20.89 7.92
C SER A 45 -3.19 21.52 6.92
N ASN A 46 -4.29 20.82 6.60
CA ASN A 46 -5.22 21.15 5.52
C ASN A 46 -4.53 21.37 4.16
N ARG A 47 -3.37 20.73 3.94
CA ARG A 47 -2.61 20.79 2.68
C ARG A 47 -2.78 19.50 1.89
N THR A 48 -2.67 19.63 0.57
CA THR A 48 -2.64 18.48 -0.33
C THR A 48 -1.29 17.76 -0.33
N SER A 49 -0.22 18.46 0.05
CA SER A 49 1.13 17.92 0.22
C SER A 49 1.95 18.68 1.26
N ILE A 50 2.91 17.99 1.90
CA ILE A 50 3.90 18.54 2.81
C ILE A 50 5.26 17.90 2.53
N VAL A 51 6.32 18.71 2.48
CA VAL A 51 7.71 18.22 2.44
C VAL A 51 8.34 18.25 3.84
N ARG A 52 8.93 17.14 4.28
CA ARG A 52 9.64 16.99 5.57
C ARG A 52 10.83 16.06 5.41
N TYR A 53 12.00 16.47 5.89
CA TYR A 53 13.22 15.64 5.89
C TYR A 53 13.58 15.06 4.52
N GLY A 54 13.27 15.80 3.43
CA GLY A 54 13.46 15.35 2.06
C GLY A 54 12.36 14.43 1.50
N PHE A 55 11.42 13.97 2.33
CA PHE A 55 10.25 13.20 1.91
C PHE A 55 9.07 14.12 1.58
N THR A 56 8.23 13.69 0.65
CA THR A 56 6.96 14.36 0.34
C THR A 56 5.79 13.48 0.79
N LEU A 57 5.00 13.98 1.73
CA LEU A 57 3.71 13.42 2.12
C LEU A 57 2.64 14.06 1.24
N CYS A 58 1.83 13.28 0.53
CA CYS A 58 0.78 13.81 -0.32
C CYS A 58 -0.45 12.90 -0.37
N TRP A 59 -1.58 13.48 -0.77
CA TRP A 59 -2.78 12.70 -1.07
C TRP A 59 -2.75 12.25 -2.53
N ALA A 60 -2.64 10.95 -2.76
CA ALA A 60 -2.88 10.37 -4.07
C ALA A 60 -4.38 10.09 -4.25
N LYS A 61 -4.87 10.20 -5.49
CA LYS A 61 -6.20 9.70 -5.84
C LYS A 61 -6.17 8.18 -5.74
N GLY A 62 -7.01 7.59 -4.89
CA GLY A 62 -7.22 6.15 -4.89
C GLY A 62 -7.64 5.66 -6.27
N ARG A 63 -7.19 4.46 -6.65
CA ARG A 63 -7.70 3.80 -7.85
C ARG A 63 -8.92 2.99 -7.46
N ALA A 64 -10.10 3.44 -7.88
CA ALA A 64 -11.29 2.58 -7.86
C ALA A 64 -11.20 1.59 -9.04
N SER A 65 -10.88 0.32 -8.75
CA SER A 65 -10.98 -0.76 -9.73
C SER A 65 -12.34 -1.43 -9.61
N VAL A 66 -13.16 -1.34 -10.64
CA VAL A 66 -14.43 -2.05 -10.70
C VAL A 66 -14.20 -3.38 -11.41
N ALA A 67 -14.21 -4.49 -10.66
CA ALA A 67 -13.85 -5.82 -11.17
C ALA A 67 -14.71 -6.30 -12.36
N TRP A 68 -15.93 -5.77 -12.50
CA TRP A 68 -16.88 -6.09 -13.57
C TRP A 68 -16.91 -5.06 -14.72
N ALA A 69 -15.96 -4.10 -14.74
CA ALA A 69 -15.96 -3.00 -15.71
C ALA A 69 -16.00 -3.47 -17.17
N ASP A 70 -15.33 -4.58 -17.49
CA ASP A 70 -15.27 -5.13 -18.85
C ASP A 70 -16.59 -5.80 -19.29
N GLU A 71 -17.30 -6.44 -18.36
CA GLU A 71 -18.62 -7.03 -18.63
C GLU A 71 -19.68 -5.93 -18.79
N TYR A 72 -19.58 -4.87 -17.99
CA TYR A 72 -20.46 -3.70 -18.08
C TYR A 72 -20.20 -2.86 -19.34
N LEU A 73 -18.94 -2.78 -19.79
CA LEU A 73 -18.55 -2.19 -21.09
C LEU A 73 -19.27 -2.84 -22.26
N LYS A 74 -19.34 -4.17 -22.26
CA LYS A 74 -20.01 -4.93 -23.32
C LYS A 74 -21.53 -4.74 -23.31
N ALA A 75 -22.14 -4.56 -22.15
CA ALA A 75 -23.59 -4.47 -22.00
C ALA A 75 -24.17 -3.05 -22.19
N PHE A 76 -23.44 -2.00 -21.82
CA PHE A 76 -24.00 -0.64 -21.71
C PHE A 76 -23.31 0.43 -22.58
N GLY A 77 -22.25 0.05 -23.30
CA GLY A 77 -21.51 0.94 -24.20
C GLY A 77 -20.56 1.92 -23.49
N PRO A 78 -19.68 2.59 -24.26
CA PRO A 78 -18.56 3.37 -23.72
C PRO A 78 -18.99 4.61 -22.92
N GLU A 79 -20.11 5.24 -23.26
CA GLU A 79 -20.58 6.46 -22.60
C GLU A 79 -21.02 6.23 -21.16
N LYS A 80 -21.82 5.18 -20.91
CA LYS A 80 -22.28 4.82 -19.56
C LYS A 80 -21.13 4.37 -18.66
N VAL A 81 -20.14 3.69 -19.23
CA VAL A 81 -18.93 3.26 -18.50
C VAL A 81 -18.07 4.47 -18.13
N THR A 82 -17.93 5.44 -19.03
CA THR A 82 -17.16 6.65 -18.75
C THR A 82 -17.78 7.42 -17.59
N LYS A 83 -19.12 7.54 -17.56
CA LYS A 83 -19.85 8.15 -16.45
C LYS A 83 -19.64 7.39 -15.13
N LEU A 84 -19.69 6.05 -15.18
CA LEU A 84 -19.49 5.20 -14.01
C LEU A 84 -18.04 5.26 -13.48
N LYS A 85 -17.04 5.29 -14.36
CA LYS A 85 -15.62 5.50 -13.99
C LYS A 85 -15.39 6.87 -13.38
N LEU A 86 -16.05 7.92 -13.89
CA LEU A 86 -15.99 9.27 -13.33
C LEU A 86 -16.64 9.35 -11.94
N GLN A 87 -17.78 8.70 -11.73
CA GLN A 87 -18.42 8.59 -10.41
C GLN A 87 -17.53 7.81 -9.43
N ALA A 88 -17.02 6.64 -9.83
CA ALA A 88 -16.12 5.85 -9.01
C ALA A 88 -14.81 6.60 -8.68
N ALA A 89 -14.29 7.41 -9.59
CA ALA A 89 -13.12 8.25 -9.35
C ALA A 89 -13.42 9.46 -8.45
N ALA A 90 -14.65 9.96 -8.43
CA ALA A 90 -15.11 11.01 -7.51
C ALA A 90 -15.36 10.48 -6.10
N GLU A 91 -15.79 9.22 -5.99
CA GLU A 91 -16.01 8.50 -4.73
C GLU A 91 -14.73 7.82 -4.19
N ALA A 92 -13.68 7.72 -5.01
CA ALA A 92 -12.42 7.10 -4.60
C ALA A 92 -11.81 7.84 -3.40
N SER A 93 -11.58 7.10 -2.31
CA SER A 93 -10.87 7.61 -1.15
C SER A 93 -9.49 8.12 -1.57
N LYS A 94 -9.09 9.26 -1.01
CA LYS A 94 -7.70 9.71 -1.10
C LYS A 94 -6.86 8.76 -0.26
N VAL A 95 -5.71 8.34 -0.79
CA VAL A 95 -4.77 7.45 -0.10
C VAL A 95 -3.51 8.26 0.19
N LEU A 96 -2.96 8.09 1.39
CA LEU A 96 -1.65 8.66 1.72
C LEU A 96 -0.59 8.12 0.77
N CYS A 97 0.25 9.00 0.25
CA CYS A 97 1.43 8.66 -0.54
C CYS A 97 2.65 9.33 0.11
N ILE A 98 3.73 8.57 0.25
CA ILE A 98 5.01 9.02 0.81
C ILE A 98 6.06 8.83 -0.27
N GLU A 99 6.53 9.94 -0.84
CA GLU A 99 7.57 9.94 -1.85
C GLU A 99 8.94 10.16 -1.20
N ALA A 100 9.89 9.29 -1.53
CA ALA A 100 11.27 9.42 -1.07
C ALA A 100 11.94 10.66 -1.68
N PRO A 101 12.99 11.20 -1.03
CA PRO A 101 13.81 12.24 -1.64
C PRO A 101 14.31 11.75 -2.99
N GLN A 102 14.12 12.55 -4.05
CA GLN A 102 14.78 12.24 -5.30
C GLN A 102 16.28 12.27 -5.04
N SER A 103 16.94 11.13 -5.21
CA SER A 103 18.39 11.09 -5.18
C SER A 103 18.89 12.04 -6.25
N VAL A 104 19.46 13.17 -5.85
CA VAL A 104 20.24 13.99 -6.75
C VAL A 104 21.40 13.09 -7.19
N GLY A 105 21.34 12.62 -8.44
CA GLY A 105 22.36 11.77 -9.04
C GLY A 105 23.71 12.47 -9.13
#